data_AF-M4FAN7-F1
#
_entry.id   AF-M4FAN7-F1
#
_cell.length_a   1.000
_cell.length_b   1.000
_cell.length_c   1.000
_cell.angle_alpha   90.00
_cell.angle_beta   90.00
_cell.angle_gamma   90.00
#
_symmetry.space_group_name_H-M   'P 1'
#
loop_
_entity.id
_entity.type
_entity.pdbx_description
1 polymer ?
#
loop_
_entity_poly.entity_id
_entity_poly.type
_entity_poly.pdbx_seq_one_letter_code
_entity_poly.pdbx_strand_id
1 'polypeptide(L)'
;MKASEASSSAYKNVTDPMLLFSLPILPCEDKFFVKLPCYDFVWSGNNRRRVTDIVSAIMANNPGRPIPTNKVQSFKAPEEVDAWFMSHALQVPGALHFVERNAKIISYGVQTNSSSEKKRGRVEDPTFKFLVPLQIAAEREIARSLMGDPKFGWDFGFKEFARPAIIAEVISALKVMGPIFFLAFSMFGFVLQLGSLVTEKELKLRQAMTIMGVFDTAYWLSWLTWEGLLTFVSSRFLVLFGMMFQFDFFLKNSFVVVFLLFLLFQFTMISLAFVLSSFISKSSSATTVGFLVFLIGFITQIVSATGFPYSNAYPTSRRVIWSLLPPNTFSVGLKLLLDATSTPASSGISWSERAVCEGGMSTCVLSIVCGRTFIKHVSLINQGTFAKTNPNIQVKPKSVPHFQSNAKPT
;
A
#
# COMPACT_ATOMS: atom_id res chain seq x y z
N MET A 1 2.15 18.26 -1.07
CA MET A 1 1.14 17.72 -0.13
C MET A 1 0.28 18.88 0.37
N LYS A 2 -1.06 18.77 0.34
CA LYS A 2 -1.93 19.76 0.99
C LYS A 2 -1.93 19.45 2.49
N ALA A 3 -1.53 20.43 3.31
CA ALA A 3 -1.42 20.29 4.77
C ALA A 3 -2.73 19.83 5.46
N SER A 4 -3.89 19.96 4.80
CA SER A 4 -5.18 19.50 5.33
C SER A 4 -5.30 17.98 5.44
N GLU A 5 -4.56 17.21 4.63
CA GLU A 5 -4.73 15.74 4.56
C GLU A 5 -3.95 14.98 5.65
N ALA A 6 -2.91 15.60 6.25
CA ALA A 6 -2.10 15.01 7.31
C ALA A 6 -2.85 14.75 8.64
N SER A 7 -4.04 15.32 8.79
CA SER A 7 -4.91 15.13 9.98
C SER A 7 -5.88 13.95 9.87
N SER A 8 -6.02 13.35 8.67
CA SER A 8 -6.92 12.21 8.48
C SER A 8 -6.37 10.95 9.16
N SER A 9 -7.25 10.20 9.84
CA SER A 9 -6.94 8.93 10.51
C SER A 9 -6.35 7.86 9.57
N ALA A 10 -6.42 8.08 8.25
CA ALA A 10 -5.79 7.23 7.25
C ALA A 10 -4.24 7.29 7.24
N TYR A 11 -3.64 8.37 7.75
CA TYR A 11 -2.18 8.61 7.72
C TYR A 11 -1.47 8.32 9.04
N LYS A 12 -2.20 7.94 10.10
CA LYS A 12 -1.64 7.70 11.43
C LYS A 12 -1.97 6.29 11.89
N ASN A 13 -1.00 5.67 12.58
CA ASN A 13 -1.27 4.43 13.31
C ASN A 13 -2.26 4.77 14.43
N VAL A 14 -3.40 4.10 14.43
CA VAL A 14 -4.42 4.27 15.46
C VAL A 14 -4.30 3.08 16.40
N THR A 15 -3.55 3.24 17.49
CA THR A 15 -3.30 2.18 18.49
C THR A 15 -4.36 2.14 19.59
N ASP A 16 -4.92 3.30 19.94
CA ASP A 16 -6.04 3.41 20.89
C ASP A 16 -7.05 4.46 20.37
N PRO A 17 -8.06 4.04 19.58
CA PRO A 17 -9.08 4.96 19.08
C PRO A 17 -9.98 5.46 20.20
N MET A 18 -10.39 6.72 20.08
CA MET A 18 -11.31 7.34 21.03
C MET A 18 -12.67 6.62 21.04
N LEU A 19 -13.22 6.40 22.23
CA LEU A 19 -14.58 5.89 22.40
C LEU A 19 -15.60 6.97 22.00
N LEU A 20 -16.52 6.61 21.11
CA LEU A 20 -17.67 7.43 20.75
C LEU A 20 -18.89 6.96 21.55
N PHE A 21 -19.36 7.79 22.48
CA PHE A 21 -20.48 7.49 23.35
C PHE A 21 -21.73 8.26 22.93
N SER A 22 -22.90 7.60 22.97
CA SER A 22 -24.23 8.22 22.83
C SER A 22 -24.33 9.27 21.70
N LEU A 23 -24.15 8.84 20.45
CA LEU A 23 -24.17 9.74 19.29
C LEU A 23 -25.54 10.44 19.15
N PRO A 24 -25.59 11.78 19.14
CA PRO A 24 -26.85 12.51 19.02
C PRO A 24 -27.35 12.58 17.58
N ILE A 25 -28.66 12.74 17.41
CA ILE A 25 -29.23 13.14 16.12
C ILE A 25 -28.89 14.62 15.89
N LEU A 26 -28.00 14.88 14.95
CA LEU A 26 -27.52 16.22 14.61
C LEU A 26 -28.60 17.03 13.86
N PRO A 27 -28.55 18.38 13.94
CA PRO A 27 -29.39 19.23 13.12
C PRO A 27 -29.19 18.95 11.63
N CYS A 28 -30.26 19.03 10.85
CA CYS A 28 -30.19 18.82 9.40
C CYS A 28 -29.26 19.82 8.69
N GLU A 29 -29.05 21.01 9.26
CA GLU A 29 -28.14 22.05 8.77
C GLU A 29 -26.68 21.59 8.73
N ASP A 30 -26.30 20.62 9.57
CA ASP A 30 -24.94 20.10 9.60
C ASP A 30 -24.62 19.17 8.42
N LYS A 31 -25.65 18.70 7.69
CA LYS A 31 -25.50 17.85 6.51
C LYS A 31 -24.93 18.64 5.33
N PHE A 32 -24.00 18.04 4.60
CA PHE A 32 -23.44 18.69 3.41
C PHE A 32 -24.50 18.80 2.30
N PHE A 33 -24.56 19.97 1.67
CA PHE A 33 -25.46 20.29 0.54
C PHE A 33 -26.96 20.13 0.84
N VAL A 34 -27.36 20.26 2.11
CA VAL A 34 -28.78 20.25 2.51
C VAL A 34 -29.53 21.43 1.88
N LYS A 35 -30.77 21.19 1.46
CA LYS A 35 -31.70 22.23 0.99
C LYS A 35 -32.60 22.66 2.13
N LEU A 36 -32.81 23.98 2.27
CA LEU A 36 -33.75 24.56 3.23
C LEU A 36 -35.13 24.74 2.57
N PRO A 37 -36.25 24.53 3.31
CA PRO A 37 -36.32 24.07 4.70
C PRO A 37 -35.88 22.59 4.84
N CYS A 38 -35.25 22.25 5.97
CA CYS A 38 -34.76 20.91 6.25
C CYS A 38 -35.32 20.34 7.56
N TYR A 39 -35.38 19.01 7.61
CA TYR A 39 -35.87 18.21 8.73
C TYR A 39 -34.76 17.32 9.27
N ASP A 40 -34.69 17.16 10.60
CA ASP A 40 -33.68 16.35 11.29
C ASP A 40 -33.89 14.86 11.01
N PHE A 41 -35.15 14.42 10.97
CA PHE A 41 -35.56 13.13 10.43
C PHE A 41 -37.06 13.16 10.11
N VAL A 42 -37.52 12.19 9.32
CA VAL A 42 -38.95 11.95 9.10
C VAL A 42 -39.32 10.56 9.56
N TRP A 43 -40.60 10.28 9.77
CA TRP A 43 -41.02 8.96 10.21
C TRP A 43 -42.39 8.55 9.71
N SER A 44 -42.64 7.23 9.61
CA SER A 44 -43.94 6.64 9.28
C SER A 44 -44.50 5.78 10.40
N GLY A 45 -45.82 5.67 10.46
CA GLY A 45 -46.55 4.89 11.48
C GLY A 45 -47.36 5.76 12.46
N ASN A 46 -47.72 6.99 12.07
CA ASN A 46 -48.43 7.94 12.93
C ASN A 46 -49.88 7.53 13.27
N ASN A 47 -50.39 6.45 12.68
CA ASN A 47 -51.69 5.88 12.98
C ASN A 47 -51.74 5.23 14.38
N ARG A 48 -50.59 4.90 14.99
CA ARG A 48 -50.50 4.31 16.32
C ARG A 48 -50.05 5.37 17.34
N ARG A 49 -50.84 5.55 18.41
CA ARG A 49 -50.47 6.43 19.53
C ARG A 49 -49.14 6.05 20.15
N ARG A 50 -48.93 4.75 20.37
CA ARG A 50 -47.68 4.22 20.93
C ARG A 50 -46.43 4.62 20.14
N VAL A 51 -46.50 4.60 18.81
CA VAL A 51 -45.40 5.04 17.94
C VAL A 51 -45.19 6.55 18.06
N THR A 52 -46.27 7.32 18.15
CA THR A 52 -46.21 8.77 18.35
C THR A 52 -45.56 9.13 19.70
N ASP A 53 -45.85 8.36 20.75
CA ASP A 53 -45.25 8.50 22.08
C ASP A 53 -43.75 8.17 22.04
N ILE A 54 -43.36 7.09 21.34
CA ILE A 54 -41.95 6.71 21.13
C ILE A 54 -41.20 7.83 20.41
N VAL A 55 -41.74 8.37 19.32
CA VAL A 55 -41.07 9.45 18.56
C VAL A 55 -40.98 10.73 19.39
N SER A 56 -42.02 11.06 20.16
CA SER A 56 -41.99 12.19 21.09
C SER A 56 -40.89 12.01 22.16
N ALA A 57 -40.69 10.79 22.65
CA ALA A 57 -39.60 10.46 23.56
C ALA A 57 -38.22 10.52 22.87
N ILE A 58 -38.09 10.12 21.59
CA ILE A 58 -36.85 10.25 20.81
C ILE A 58 -36.45 11.73 20.75
N MET A 59 -37.42 12.60 20.45
CA MET A 59 -37.21 14.04 20.33
C MET A 59 -36.82 14.67 21.67
N ALA A 60 -37.49 14.28 22.77
CA ALA A 60 -37.22 14.82 24.10
C ALA A 60 -35.88 14.34 24.69
N ASN A 61 -35.54 13.07 24.49
CA ASN A 61 -34.36 12.42 25.09
C ASN A 61 -33.13 12.43 24.16
N ASN A 62 -33.13 13.20 23.08
CA ASN A 62 -31.98 13.27 22.18
C ASN A 62 -30.77 13.89 22.91
N PRO A 63 -29.59 13.22 22.94
CA PRO A 63 -28.43 13.73 23.66
C PRO A 63 -28.00 15.11 23.15
N GLY A 64 -27.62 16.01 24.05
CA GLY A 64 -27.09 17.34 23.71
C GLY A 64 -28.12 18.39 23.25
N ARG A 65 -29.27 17.99 22.69
CA ARG A 65 -30.38 18.91 22.38
C ARG A 65 -31.72 18.17 22.23
N PRO A 66 -32.84 18.71 22.74
CA PRO A 66 -34.16 18.24 22.33
C PRO A 66 -34.44 18.64 20.87
N ILE A 67 -35.10 17.76 20.13
CA ILE A 67 -35.44 17.97 18.70
C ILE A 67 -36.77 18.73 18.62
N PRO A 68 -36.81 19.92 17.97
CA PRO A 68 -38.04 20.68 17.80
C PRO A 68 -39.09 19.97 16.94
N THR A 69 -40.38 20.18 17.21
CA THR A 69 -41.49 19.59 16.44
C THR A 69 -41.55 20.05 14.99
N ASN A 70 -41.09 21.26 14.68
CA ASN A 70 -40.99 21.76 13.30
C ASN A 70 -39.85 21.13 12.49
N LYS A 71 -38.98 20.34 13.12
CA LYS A 71 -37.85 19.64 12.50
C LYS A 71 -38.12 18.17 12.24
N VAL A 72 -39.34 17.69 12.51
CA VAL A 72 -39.73 16.29 12.31
C VAL A 72 -41.06 16.25 11.56
N GLN A 73 -41.11 15.47 10.48
CA GLN A 73 -42.33 15.26 9.69
C GLN A 73 -42.83 13.82 9.87
N SER A 74 -44.14 13.66 10.06
CA SER A 74 -44.79 12.35 10.24
C SER A 74 -45.62 11.94 9.02
N PHE A 75 -45.65 10.64 8.73
CA PHE A 75 -46.42 10.03 7.65
C PHE A 75 -47.20 8.80 8.15
N LYS A 76 -48.25 8.39 7.43
CA LYS A 76 -49.05 7.22 7.81
C LYS A 76 -48.35 5.92 7.43
N ALA A 77 -47.84 5.86 6.20
CA ALA A 77 -47.28 4.66 5.62
C ALA A 77 -45.88 4.91 5.03
N PRO A 78 -45.00 3.90 4.95
CA PRO A 78 -43.66 4.04 4.35
C PRO A 78 -43.70 4.58 2.91
N GLU A 79 -44.71 4.20 2.12
CA GLU A 79 -44.84 4.59 0.72
C GLU A 79 -45.06 6.10 0.56
N GLU A 80 -45.71 6.75 1.54
CA GLU A 80 -45.88 8.20 1.57
C GLU A 80 -44.53 8.90 1.80
N VAL A 81 -43.63 8.30 2.59
CA VAL A 81 -42.28 8.81 2.82
C VAL A 81 -41.45 8.72 1.54
N ASP A 82 -41.52 7.60 0.82
CA ASP A 82 -40.81 7.42 -0.45
C ASP A 82 -41.29 8.43 -1.50
N ALA A 83 -42.60 8.65 -1.64
CA ALA A 83 -43.16 9.66 -2.52
C ALA A 83 -42.73 11.09 -2.12
N TRP A 84 -42.63 11.35 -0.81
CA TRP A 84 -42.14 12.63 -0.30
C TRP A 84 -40.65 12.84 -0.59
N PHE A 85 -39.81 11.80 -0.45
CA PHE A 85 -38.38 11.87 -0.80
C PHE A 85 -38.15 12.21 -2.27
N MET A 86 -38.97 11.69 -3.18
CA MET A 86 -38.87 11.98 -4.60
C MET A 86 -39.15 13.46 -4.93
N SER A 87 -40.05 14.10 -4.17
CA SER A 87 -40.40 15.52 -4.35
C SER A 87 -39.52 16.48 -3.54
N HIS A 88 -38.89 16.02 -2.47
CA HIS A 88 -38.13 16.84 -1.50
C HIS A 88 -36.68 16.35 -1.32
N ALA A 89 -35.98 16.16 -2.44
CA ALA A 89 -34.59 15.71 -2.43
C ALA A 89 -33.67 16.66 -1.63
N LEU A 90 -32.76 16.08 -0.84
CA LEU A 90 -31.76 16.76 -0.01
C LEU A 90 -32.30 17.62 1.16
N GLN A 91 -33.56 17.44 1.56
CA GLN A 91 -34.13 18.18 2.71
C GLN A 91 -34.05 17.43 4.04
N VAL A 92 -33.66 16.15 4.04
CA VAL A 92 -33.60 15.32 5.25
C VAL A 92 -32.40 14.35 5.19
N PRO A 93 -31.77 14.03 6.32
CA PRO A 93 -30.71 13.03 6.38
C PRO A 93 -31.20 11.58 6.34
N GLY A 94 -32.37 11.27 6.94
CA GLY A 94 -32.97 9.94 6.91
C GLY A 94 -34.39 9.86 7.48
N ALA A 95 -34.98 8.66 7.38
CA ALA A 95 -36.31 8.32 7.89
C ALA A 95 -36.30 7.11 8.83
N LEU A 96 -37.28 7.10 9.74
CA LEU A 96 -37.62 5.99 10.63
C LEU A 96 -38.99 5.41 10.27
N HIS A 97 -39.07 4.12 9.98
CA HIS A 97 -40.32 3.43 9.69
C HIS A 97 -40.67 2.53 10.85
N PHE A 98 -41.78 2.79 11.53
CA PHE A 98 -42.24 1.93 12.63
C PHE A 98 -43.43 1.08 12.19
N VAL A 99 -43.39 -0.20 12.55
CA VAL A 99 -44.49 -1.14 12.36
C VAL A 99 -44.70 -1.89 13.67
N GLU A 100 -45.78 -1.58 14.37
CA GLU A 100 -46.22 -2.33 15.54
C GLU A 100 -46.83 -3.66 15.08
N ARG A 101 -46.16 -4.77 15.41
CA ARG A 101 -46.62 -6.13 15.04
C ARG A 101 -47.54 -6.68 16.10
N ASN A 102 -47.11 -6.62 17.36
CA ASN A 102 -47.80 -7.14 18.55
C ASN A 102 -47.47 -6.27 19.78
N ALA A 103 -48.16 -6.48 20.90
CA ALA A 103 -47.92 -5.75 22.16
C ALA A 103 -46.45 -5.79 22.65
N LYS A 104 -45.71 -6.85 22.29
CA LYS A 104 -44.30 -7.07 22.67
C LYS A 104 -43.28 -6.80 21.57
N ILE A 105 -43.72 -6.60 20.32
CA ILE A 105 -42.81 -6.53 19.15
C ILE A 105 -43.17 -5.31 18.32
N ILE A 106 -42.25 -4.36 18.30
CA ILE A 106 -42.26 -3.20 17.40
C ILE A 106 -41.08 -3.40 16.45
N SER A 107 -41.37 -3.57 15.16
CA SER A 107 -40.33 -3.57 14.12
C SER A 107 -40.07 -2.14 13.67
N TYR A 108 -38.82 -1.81 13.42
CA TYR A 108 -38.42 -0.52 12.87
C TYR A 108 -37.50 -0.71 11.66
N GLY A 109 -37.47 0.26 10.76
CA GLY A 109 -36.55 0.36 9.64
C GLY A 109 -35.94 1.75 9.56
N VAL A 110 -34.68 1.85 9.16
CA VAL A 110 -33.97 3.12 8.96
C VAL A 110 -33.66 3.27 7.49
N GLN A 111 -34.07 4.39 6.90
CA GLN A 111 -33.81 4.71 5.49
C GLN A 111 -32.94 5.97 5.41
N THR A 112 -31.72 5.83 4.93
CA THR A 112 -30.75 6.95 4.78
C THR A 112 -30.11 6.91 3.41
N ASN A 113 -29.62 8.07 2.95
CA ASN A 113 -28.76 8.11 1.78
C ASN A 113 -27.38 7.52 2.11
N SER A 114 -26.92 6.54 1.33
CA SER A 114 -25.61 5.88 1.51
C SER A 114 -24.46 6.62 0.82
N SER A 115 -24.74 7.61 -0.02
CA SER A 115 -23.72 8.39 -0.71
C SER A 115 -22.90 9.23 0.27
N SER A 116 -21.57 9.10 0.20
CA SER A 116 -20.65 9.92 0.97
C SER A 116 -20.30 11.21 0.20
N GLU A 117 -20.55 12.35 0.84
CA GLU A 117 -20.32 13.66 0.25
C GLU A 117 -19.01 14.28 0.74
N LYS A 118 -18.33 15.03 -0.15
CA LYS A 118 -17.06 15.68 0.16
C LYS A 118 -17.16 17.19 0.02
N LYS A 119 -16.93 17.92 1.12
CA LYS A 119 -16.91 19.39 1.15
C LYS A 119 -15.57 19.88 1.65
N ARG A 120 -14.85 20.65 0.82
CA ARG A 120 -13.54 21.26 1.17
C ARG A 120 -12.52 20.26 1.75
N GLY A 121 -12.43 19.06 1.17
CA GLY A 121 -11.48 18.04 1.62
C GLY A 121 -11.97 17.17 2.79
N ARG A 122 -13.05 17.54 3.48
CA ARG A 122 -13.68 16.71 4.52
C ARG A 122 -14.74 15.80 3.90
N VAL A 123 -14.69 14.52 4.26
CA VAL A 123 -15.64 13.50 3.84
C VAL A 123 -16.67 13.33 4.93
N GLU A 124 -17.95 13.34 4.56
CA GLU A 124 -19.07 13.05 5.45
C GLU A 124 -19.37 11.54 5.40
N ASP A 125 -19.24 10.87 6.54
CA ASP A 125 -19.64 9.47 6.69
C ASP A 125 -21.13 9.40 7.03
N PRO A 126 -22.01 8.96 6.11
CA PRO A 126 -23.44 8.92 6.36
C PRO A 126 -23.83 7.89 7.43
N THR A 127 -23.01 6.85 7.64
CA THR A 127 -23.31 5.76 8.57
C THR A 127 -23.22 6.25 10.01
N PHE A 128 -22.06 6.75 10.43
CA PHE A 128 -21.88 7.22 11.81
C PHE A 128 -22.54 8.57 12.09
N LYS A 129 -22.73 9.41 11.06
CA LYS A 129 -23.34 10.74 11.24
C LYS A 129 -24.87 10.71 11.30
N PHE A 130 -25.53 9.82 10.56
CA PHE A 130 -27.00 9.83 10.44
C PHE A 130 -27.65 8.48 10.75
N LEU A 131 -27.17 7.38 10.14
CA LEU A 131 -27.80 6.06 10.29
C LEU A 131 -27.73 5.56 11.74
N VAL A 132 -26.52 5.52 12.31
CA VAL A 132 -26.28 4.98 13.65
C VAL A 132 -27.02 5.77 14.76
N PRO A 133 -27.01 7.11 14.79
CA PRO A 133 -27.78 7.87 15.77
C PRO A 133 -29.29 7.61 15.70
N LEU A 134 -29.87 7.52 14.49
CA LEU A 134 -31.29 7.22 14.30
C LEU A 134 -31.65 5.82 14.79
N GLN A 135 -30.80 4.83 14.49
CA GLN A 135 -30.99 3.47 14.94
C GLN A 135 -30.98 3.37 16.47
N ILE A 136 -29.98 3.96 17.12
CA ILE A 136 -29.83 3.94 18.58
C ILE A 136 -31.00 4.63 19.26
N ALA A 137 -31.43 5.79 18.75
CA ALA A 137 -32.55 6.52 19.32
C ALA A 137 -33.85 5.71 19.22
N ALA A 138 -34.11 5.07 18.07
CA ALA A 138 -35.26 4.20 17.88
C ALA A 138 -35.23 3.00 18.84
N GLU A 139 -34.12 2.27 18.89
CA GLU A 139 -33.97 1.09 19.77
C GLU A 139 -34.14 1.45 21.25
N ARG A 140 -33.55 2.57 21.68
CA ARG A 140 -33.62 3.05 23.07
C ARG A 140 -35.06 3.32 23.50
N GLU A 141 -35.81 4.08 22.71
CA GLU A 141 -37.17 4.47 23.09
C GLU A 141 -38.18 3.33 22.86
N ILE A 142 -37.94 2.44 21.89
CA ILE A 142 -38.69 1.17 21.79
C ILE A 142 -38.46 0.34 23.05
N ALA A 143 -37.23 0.16 23.51
CA ALA A 143 -36.92 -0.60 24.72
C ALA A 143 -37.63 -0.02 25.95
N ARG A 144 -37.58 1.31 26.14
CA ARG A 144 -38.30 2.00 27.22
C ARG A 144 -39.82 1.81 27.15
N SER A 145 -40.39 1.90 25.94
CA SER A 145 -41.83 1.70 25.71
C SER A 145 -42.28 0.25 25.92
N LEU A 146 -41.43 -0.73 25.62
CA LEU A 146 -41.74 -2.16 25.83
C LEU A 146 -41.57 -2.56 27.31
N MET A 147 -40.60 -2.00 28.01
CA MET A 147 -40.32 -2.27 29.43
C MET A 147 -41.22 -1.50 30.39
N GLY A 148 -41.81 -0.39 29.94
CA GLY A 148 -42.63 0.48 30.78
C GLY A 148 -41.83 1.34 31.78
N ASP A 149 -40.50 1.35 31.65
CA ASP A 149 -39.61 2.19 32.46
C ASP A 149 -38.97 3.30 31.59
N PRO A 150 -39.37 4.58 31.78
CA PRO A 150 -38.82 5.70 31.03
C PRO A 150 -37.36 6.02 31.38
N LYS A 151 -36.86 5.53 32.53
CA LYS A 151 -35.49 5.79 33.01
C LYS A 151 -34.53 4.62 32.77
N PHE A 152 -34.95 3.61 32.02
CA PHE A 152 -34.10 2.49 31.66
C PHE A 152 -32.80 2.99 31.00
N GLY A 153 -31.66 2.61 31.62
CA GLY A 153 -30.31 2.97 31.20
C GLY A 153 -29.91 2.13 29.99
N TRP A 154 -29.85 2.76 28.83
CA TRP A 154 -29.58 2.09 27.56
C TRP A 154 -28.57 2.93 26.78
N ASP A 155 -27.30 2.59 26.99
CA ASP A 155 -26.15 3.33 26.51
C ASP A 155 -25.33 2.50 25.52
N PHE A 156 -24.83 3.15 24.48
CA PHE A 156 -23.99 2.53 23.46
C PHE A 156 -22.67 3.29 23.29
N GLY A 157 -21.59 2.52 23.14
CA GLY A 157 -20.27 3.03 22.81
C GLY A 157 -19.71 2.34 21.58
N PHE A 158 -19.20 3.13 20.63
CA PHE A 158 -18.41 2.61 19.51
C PHE A 158 -16.93 2.83 19.79
N LYS A 159 -16.14 1.79 19.52
CA LYS A 159 -14.69 1.89 19.46
C LYS A 159 -14.26 1.32 18.12
N GLU A 160 -13.53 2.11 17.34
CA GLU A 160 -12.89 1.56 16.14
C GLU A 160 -11.87 0.49 16.54
N PHE A 161 -11.55 -0.43 15.63
CA PHE A 161 -10.43 -1.35 15.85
C PHE A 161 -9.11 -0.61 15.67
N ALA A 162 -8.12 -0.97 16.48
CA ALA A 162 -6.75 -0.51 16.28
C ALA A 162 -6.26 -0.95 14.90
N ARG A 163 -5.73 0.00 14.11
CA ARG A 163 -5.29 -0.25 12.74
C ARG A 163 -4.03 0.53 12.40
N PRO A 164 -3.16 -0.04 11.54
CA PRO A 164 -2.04 0.70 10.98
C PRO A 164 -2.54 1.78 10.01
N ALA A 165 -1.71 2.79 9.78
CA ALA A 165 -1.95 3.81 8.76
C ALA A 165 -2.02 3.16 7.36
N ILE A 166 -3.14 3.36 6.65
CA ILE A 166 -3.40 2.75 5.34
C ILE A 166 -2.69 3.53 4.22
N ILE A 167 -2.54 4.85 4.39
CA ILE A 167 -1.87 5.75 3.43
C ILE A 167 -0.51 6.21 3.98
N ALA A 168 0.06 5.44 4.91
CA ALA A 168 1.49 5.54 5.24
C ALA A 168 2.37 4.75 4.27
N GLU A 169 1.81 4.19 3.18
CA GLU A 169 2.53 4.23 1.92
C GLU A 169 2.62 5.68 1.49
N VAL A 170 3.51 6.44 2.15
CA VAL A 170 4.16 7.55 1.47
C VAL A 170 4.69 6.88 0.21
N ILE A 171 4.09 7.21 -0.95
CA ILE A 171 4.77 7.03 -2.22
C ILE A 171 6.00 7.92 -2.08
N SER A 172 7.03 7.39 -1.42
CA SER A 172 8.30 8.07 -1.32
C SER A 172 8.68 8.30 -2.75
N ALA A 173 9.03 9.54 -3.10
CA ALA A 173 9.50 9.84 -4.46
C ALA A 173 10.60 8.83 -4.86
N LEU A 174 11.32 8.30 -3.87
CA LEU A 174 12.29 7.22 -4.01
C LEU A 174 11.71 5.86 -4.48
N LYS A 175 10.49 5.46 -4.07
CA LYS A 175 9.84 4.21 -4.53
C LYS A 175 9.46 4.29 -6.01
N VAL A 176 9.03 5.46 -6.48
CA VAL A 176 8.58 5.65 -7.87
C VAL A 176 9.74 6.04 -8.79
N MET A 177 10.53 7.04 -8.39
CA MET A 177 11.60 7.60 -9.23
C MET A 177 12.97 6.98 -8.94
N GLY A 178 13.20 6.48 -7.73
CA GLY A 178 14.49 5.88 -7.34
C GLY A 178 14.95 4.79 -8.29
N PRO A 179 14.11 3.81 -8.69
CA PRO A 179 14.51 2.80 -9.66
C PRO A 179 15.08 3.35 -10.96
N ILE A 180 14.50 4.43 -11.47
CA ILE A 180 14.93 5.05 -12.73
C ILE A 180 16.29 5.72 -12.54
N PHE A 181 16.45 6.50 -11.47
CA PHE A 181 17.71 7.16 -11.14
C PHE A 181 18.84 6.16 -10.87
N PHE A 182 18.56 5.10 -10.11
CA PHE A 182 19.54 4.06 -9.78
C PHE A 182 19.99 3.28 -11.01
N LEU A 183 19.07 2.97 -11.94
CA LEU A 183 19.43 2.39 -13.23
C LEU A 183 20.30 3.34 -14.05
N ALA A 184 19.86 4.60 -14.22
CA ALA A 184 20.57 5.59 -15.03
C ALA A 184 22.01 5.85 -14.51
N PHE A 185 22.16 6.06 -13.20
CA PHE A 185 23.47 6.22 -12.57
C PHE A 185 24.39 5.02 -12.84
N SER A 186 23.86 3.82 -12.63
CA SER A 186 24.65 2.59 -12.75
C SER A 186 24.97 2.21 -14.20
N MET A 187 24.20 2.72 -15.17
CA MET A 187 24.39 2.50 -16.62
C MET A 187 25.38 3.46 -17.26
N PHE A 188 25.64 4.61 -16.65
CA PHE A 188 26.51 5.62 -17.24
C PHE A 188 27.94 5.10 -17.48
N GLY A 189 28.49 4.36 -16.50
CA GLY A 189 29.81 3.72 -16.64
C GLY A 189 29.87 2.74 -17.81
N PHE A 190 28.84 1.93 -18.00
CA PHE A 190 28.75 0.98 -19.11
C PHE A 190 28.79 1.66 -20.48
N VAL A 191 28.04 2.76 -20.67
CA VAL A 191 28.00 3.47 -21.96
C VAL A 191 29.36 4.08 -22.29
N LEU A 192 30.01 4.71 -21.31
CA LEU A 192 31.34 5.30 -21.48
C LEU A 192 32.40 4.22 -21.76
N GLN A 193 32.37 3.12 -21.01
CA GLN A 193 33.29 2.01 -21.18
C GLN A 193 33.16 1.37 -22.56
N LEU A 194 31.92 1.10 -23.01
CA LEU A 194 31.67 0.54 -24.33
C LEU A 194 32.19 1.47 -25.44
N GLY A 195 31.97 2.78 -25.30
CA GLY A 195 32.51 3.79 -26.20
C GLY A 195 34.04 3.75 -26.24
N SER A 196 34.69 3.72 -25.07
CA SER A 196 36.16 3.73 -24.97
C SER A 196 36.79 2.48 -25.58
N LEU A 197 36.26 1.29 -25.28
CA LEU A 197 36.74 0.03 -25.87
C LEU A 197 36.65 0.04 -27.40
N VAL A 198 35.55 0.59 -27.94
CA VAL A 198 35.38 0.66 -29.40
C VAL A 198 36.25 1.76 -30.00
N THR A 199 36.48 2.90 -29.33
CA THR A 199 37.46 3.90 -29.80
C THR A 199 38.86 3.31 -29.90
N GLU A 200 39.26 2.51 -28.91
CA GLU A 200 40.58 1.90 -28.89
C GLU A 200 40.74 0.86 -30.01
N LYS A 201 39.67 0.10 -30.27
CA LYS A 201 39.57 -0.84 -31.39
C LYS A 201 39.59 -0.13 -32.75
N GLU A 202 38.86 0.98 -32.89
CA GLU A 202 38.78 1.77 -34.13
C GLU A 202 40.14 2.38 -34.49
N LEU A 203 40.85 2.92 -33.50
CA LEU A 203 42.19 3.47 -33.65
C LEU A 203 43.30 2.40 -33.72
N LYS A 204 42.94 1.12 -33.59
CA LYS A 204 43.86 -0.03 -33.59
C LYS A 204 44.97 0.07 -32.54
N LEU A 205 44.72 0.79 -31.44
CA LEU A 205 45.72 1.02 -30.39
C LEU A 205 46.15 -0.30 -29.73
N ARG A 206 45.22 -1.25 -29.55
CA ARG A 206 45.57 -2.61 -29.09
C ARG A 206 46.60 -3.28 -30.00
N GLN A 207 46.42 -3.22 -31.32
CA GLN A 207 47.37 -3.84 -32.27
C GLN A 207 48.74 -3.16 -32.21
N ALA A 208 48.77 -1.83 -32.08
CA ALA A 208 50.00 -1.08 -31.89
C ALA A 208 50.73 -1.51 -30.59
N MET A 209 50.01 -1.69 -29.48
CA MET A 209 50.58 -2.17 -28.22
C MET A 209 51.12 -3.61 -28.32
N THR A 210 50.42 -4.50 -29.02
CA THR A 210 50.92 -5.86 -29.26
C THR A 210 52.22 -5.85 -30.09
N ILE A 211 52.34 -4.95 -31.08
CA ILE A 211 53.59 -4.78 -31.87
C ILE A 211 54.73 -4.24 -30.99
N MET A 212 54.42 -3.40 -30.00
CA MET A 212 55.37 -2.90 -29.00
C MET A 212 55.75 -3.95 -27.93
N GLY A 213 55.23 -5.17 -28.01
CA GLY A 213 55.58 -6.28 -27.12
C GLY A 213 54.70 -6.42 -25.88
N VAL A 214 53.55 -5.73 -25.82
CA VAL A 214 52.59 -5.90 -24.72
C VAL A 214 51.82 -7.22 -24.88
N PHE A 215 51.78 -8.03 -23.84
CA PHE A 215 50.98 -9.26 -23.81
C PHE A 215 49.47 -8.95 -23.82
N ASP A 216 48.71 -9.70 -24.62
CA ASP A 216 47.25 -9.57 -24.70
C ASP A 216 46.57 -9.77 -23.34
N THR A 217 47.09 -10.67 -22.50
CA THR A 217 46.57 -10.92 -21.16
C THR A 217 46.76 -9.71 -20.24
N ALA A 218 47.91 -9.03 -20.33
CA ALA A 218 48.18 -7.82 -19.56
C ALA A 218 47.22 -6.68 -19.94
N TYR A 219 46.92 -6.53 -21.22
CA TYR A 219 45.95 -5.57 -21.73
C TYR A 219 44.52 -5.79 -21.19
N TRP A 220 44.03 -7.03 -21.25
CA TRP A 220 42.67 -7.31 -20.73
C TRP A 220 42.59 -7.22 -19.22
N LEU A 221 43.65 -7.63 -18.51
CA LEU A 221 43.72 -7.48 -17.06
C LEU A 221 43.80 -6.02 -16.63
N SER A 222 44.54 -5.16 -17.35
CA SER A 222 44.57 -3.73 -17.04
C SER A 222 43.19 -3.09 -17.20
N TRP A 223 42.48 -3.43 -18.27
CA TRP A 223 41.10 -2.99 -18.49
C TRP A 223 40.15 -3.46 -17.39
N LEU A 224 40.18 -4.76 -17.06
CA LEU A 224 39.33 -5.31 -16.00
C LEU A 224 39.64 -4.71 -14.63
N THR A 225 40.92 -4.47 -14.33
CA THR A 225 41.34 -3.88 -13.05
C THR A 225 40.93 -2.43 -12.94
N TRP A 226 41.12 -1.63 -14.00
CA TRP A 226 40.74 -0.22 -14.03
C TRP A 226 39.23 -0.03 -13.88
N GLU A 227 38.44 -0.74 -14.68
CA GLU A 227 36.97 -0.69 -14.63
C GLU A 227 36.42 -1.30 -13.33
N GLY A 228 37.06 -2.37 -12.83
CA GLY A 228 36.74 -2.96 -11.53
C GLY A 228 36.97 -1.98 -10.38
N LEU A 229 38.06 -1.21 -10.40
CA LEU A 229 38.34 -0.19 -9.41
C LEU A 229 37.32 0.96 -9.47
N LEU A 230 37.02 1.47 -10.67
CA LEU A 230 36.02 2.54 -10.86
C LEU A 230 34.61 2.10 -10.42
N THR A 231 34.21 0.87 -10.71
CA THR A 231 32.91 0.33 -10.26
C THR A 231 32.87 0.11 -8.75
N PHE A 232 33.95 -0.37 -8.15
CA PHE A 232 34.06 -0.46 -6.68
C PHE A 232 33.93 0.92 -6.02
N VAL A 233 34.65 1.91 -6.51
CA VAL A 233 34.62 3.27 -5.95
C VAL A 233 33.25 3.93 -6.17
N SER A 234 32.67 3.82 -7.38
CA SER A 234 31.37 4.44 -7.68
C SER A 234 30.21 3.83 -6.87
N SER A 235 30.15 2.50 -6.73
CA SER A 235 29.13 1.84 -5.89
C SER A 235 29.27 2.20 -4.42
N ARG A 236 30.49 2.34 -3.89
CA ARG A 236 30.72 2.84 -2.52
C ARG A 236 30.20 4.27 -2.34
N PHE A 237 30.53 5.17 -3.26
CA PHE A 237 30.07 6.56 -3.19
C PHE A 237 28.55 6.67 -3.28
N LEU A 238 27.90 5.91 -4.16
CA LEU A 238 26.44 5.91 -4.27
C LEU A 238 25.76 5.60 -2.93
N VAL A 239 26.22 4.56 -2.24
CA VAL A 239 25.65 4.16 -0.94
C VAL A 239 25.99 5.18 0.15
N LEU A 240 27.22 5.70 0.18
CA LEU A 240 27.64 6.71 1.16
C LEU A 240 26.86 8.02 1.02
N PHE A 241 26.73 8.55 -0.20
CA PHE A 241 25.91 9.74 -0.47
C PHE A 241 24.43 9.47 -0.18
N GLY A 242 23.93 8.27 -0.51
CA GLY A 242 22.57 7.86 -0.17
C GLY A 242 22.27 7.92 1.33
N MET A 243 23.24 7.50 2.17
CA MET A 243 23.14 7.62 3.63
C MET A 243 23.30 9.08 4.11
N MET A 244 24.18 9.86 3.49
CA MET A 244 24.37 11.28 3.82
C MET A 244 23.10 12.10 3.61
N PHE A 245 22.35 11.82 2.52
CA PHE A 245 21.07 12.46 2.23
C PHE A 245 19.88 11.87 3.02
N GLN A 246 20.13 10.96 3.97
CA GLN A 246 19.13 10.40 4.87
C GLN A 246 17.94 9.71 4.16
N PHE A 247 18.20 9.02 3.05
CA PHE A 247 17.17 8.24 2.39
C PHE A 247 16.90 6.92 3.14
N ASP A 248 15.63 6.68 3.50
CA ASP A 248 15.19 5.46 4.21
C ASP A 248 15.66 4.15 3.55
N PHE A 249 15.73 4.13 2.22
CA PHE A 249 16.25 2.99 1.47
C PHE A 249 17.68 2.59 1.87
N PHE A 250 18.56 3.57 2.08
CA PHE A 250 19.96 3.34 2.44
C PHE A 250 20.18 3.22 3.95
N LEU A 251 19.31 3.84 4.76
CA LEU A 251 19.42 3.81 6.22
C LEU A 251 18.84 2.54 6.83
N LYS A 252 17.70 2.06 6.33
CA LYS A 252 17.02 0.88 6.89
C LYS A 252 17.61 -0.44 6.38
N ASN A 253 18.06 -0.49 5.13
CA ASN A 253 18.69 -1.70 4.60
C ASN A 253 20.15 -1.81 5.05
N SER A 254 20.65 -3.04 5.18
CA SER A 254 22.06 -3.27 5.46
C SER A 254 22.94 -2.69 4.35
N PHE A 255 23.92 -1.88 4.76
CA PHE A 255 24.93 -1.28 3.88
C PHE A 255 25.53 -2.30 2.89
N VAL A 256 25.90 -3.48 3.38
CA VAL A 256 26.59 -4.50 2.58
C VAL A 256 25.67 -5.06 1.50
N VAL A 257 24.38 -5.23 1.78
CA VAL A 257 23.41 -5.78 0.82
C VAL A 257 23.20 -4.81 -0.34
N VAL A 258 22.98 -3.53 -0.04
CA VAL A 258 22.79 -2.48 -1.05
C VAL A 258 24.08 -2.31 -1.87
N PHE A 259 25.23 -2.23 -1.20
CA PHE A 259 26.53 -2.14 -1.86
C PHE A 259 26.79 -3.29 -2.85
N LEU A 260 26.55 -4.53 -2.43
CA LEU A 260 26.75 -5.69 -3.31
C LEU A 260 25.78 -5.70 -4.49
N LEU A 261 24.53 -5.26 -4.32
CA LEU A 261 23.57 -5.19 -5.42
C LEU A 261 24.07 -4.29 -6.54
N PHE A 262 24.51 -3.07 -6.20
CA PHE A 262 25.04 -2.11 -7.18
C PHE A 262 26.37 -2.60 -7.79
N LEU A 263 27.29 -3.10 -6.95
CA LEU A 263 28.58 -3.60 -7.40
C LEU A 263 28.44 -4.74 -8.41
N LEU A 264 27.64 -5.76 -8.09
CA LEU A 264 27.44 -6.93 -8.94
C LEU A 264 26.71 -6.58 -10.25
N PHE A 265 25.76 -5.65 -10.19
CA PHE A 265 25.10 -5.13 -11.39
C PHE A 265 26.11 -4.47 -12.33
N GLN A 266 26.93 -3.55 -11.81
CA GLN A 266 27.95 -2.86 -12.61
C GLN A 266 28.99 -3.83 -13.21
N PHE A 267 29.44 -4.85 -12.45
CA PHE A 267 30.33 -5.89 -12.98
C PHE A 267 29.70 -6.73 -14.10
N THR A 268 28.42 -7.04 -13.99
CA THR A 268 27.71 -7.76 -15.05
C THR A 268 27.62 -6.92 -16.33
N MET A 269 27.46 -5.61 -16.18
CA MET A 269 27.44 -4.68 -17.30
C MET A 269 28.81 -4.47 -17.95
N ILE A 270 29.89 -4.46 -17.16
CA ILE A 270 31.27 -4.51 -17.69
C ILE A 270 31.43 -5.73 -18.61
N SER A 271 30.96 -6.90 -18.15
CA SER A 271 31.05 -8.14 -18.93
C SER A 271 30.24 -8.03 -20.23
N LEU A 272 29.06 -7.43 -20.19
CA LEU A 272 28.25 -7.16 -21.38
C LEU A 272 28.94 -6.17 -22.34
N ALA A 273 29.65 -5.14 -21.83
CA ALA A 273 30.38 -4.18 -22.64
C ALA A 273 31.50 -4.86 -23.45
N PHE A 274 32.26 -5.77 -22.83
CA PHE A 274 33.29 -6.54 -23.54
C PHE A 274 32.70 -7.38 -24.67
N VAL A 275 31.59 -8.06 -24.42
CA VAL A 275 30.88 -8.85 -25.46
C VAL A 275 30.42 -7.94 -26.60
N LEU A 276 29.75 -6.83 -26.30
CA LEU A 276 29.24 -5.90 -27.31
C LEU A 276 30.36 -5.21 -28.10
N SER A 277 31.49 -4.88 -27.47
CA SER A 277 32.65 -4.26 -28.12
C SER A 277 33.24 -5.14 -29.22
N SER A 278 33.05 -6.46 -29.15
CA SER A 278 33.51 -7.40 -30.16
C SER A 278 32.73 -7.26 -31.47
N PHE A 279 31.43 -6.94 -31.41
CA PHE A 279 30.56 -6.81 -32.58
C PHE A 279 30.55 -5.41 -33.20
N ILE A 280 30.98 -4.39 -32.46
CA ILE A 280 30.93 -2.99 -32.90
C ILE A 280 32.32 -2.55 -33.38
N SER A 281 32.38 -1.85 -34.52
CA SER A 281 33.65 -1.41 -35.13
C SER A 281 33.85 0.11 -35.15
N LYS A 282 32.79 0.90 -34.90
CA LYS A 282 32.83 2.38 -34.89
C LYS A 282 32.39 2.92 -33.55
N SER A 283 33.14 3.87 -32.99
CA SER A 283 32.85 4.48 -31.69
C SER A 283 31.49 5.19 -31.64
N SER A 284 31.13 5.92 -32.72
CA SER A 284 29.82 6.59 -32.80
C SER A 284 28.63 5.62 -32.70
N SER A 285 28.80 4.40 -33.22
CA SER A 285 27.80 3.34 -33.11
C SER A 285 27.78 2.73 -31.71
N ALA A 286 28.93 2.63 -31.03
CA ALA A 286 29.04 2.08 -29.67
C ALA A 286 28.20 2.85 -28.66
N THR A 287 28.30 4.19 -28.69
CA THR A 287 27.50 5.07 -27.82
C THR A 287 26.01 4.91 -28.09
N THR A 288 25.62 4.86 -29.36
CA THR A 288 24.21 4.64 -29.76
C THR A 288 23.68 3.30 -29.26
N VAL A 289 24.46 2.23 -29.38
CA VAL A 289 24.10 0.89 -28.86
C VAL A 289 24.01 0.91 -27.34
N GLY A 290 24.93 1.59 -26.65
CA GLY A 290 24.88 1.75 -25.20
C GLY A 290 23.58 2.40 -24.72
N PHE A 291 23.16 3.50 -25.37
CA PHE A 291 21.88 4.15 -25.08
C PHE A 291 20.67 3.28 -25.45
N LEU A 292 20.75 2.49 -26.52
CA LEU A 292 19.69 1.55 -26.88
C LEU A 292 19.52 0.45 -25.83
N VAL A 293 20.63 -0.10 -25.31
CA VAL A 293 20.60 -1.05 -24.19
C VAL A 293 20.01 -0.40 -22.93
N PHE A 294 20.36 0.85 -22.64
CA PHE A 294 19.74 1.61 -21.54
C PHE A 294 18.23 1.76 -21.72
N LEU A 295 17.76 2.12 -22.91
CA LEU A 295 16.34 2.30 -23.19
C LEU A 295 15.55 0.99 -23.06
N ILE A 296 16.10 -0.11 -23.59
CA ILE A 296 15.51 -1.45 -23.43
C ILE A 296 15.50 -1.83 -21.94
N GLY A 297 16.61 -1.60 -21.23
CA GLY A 297 16.71 -1.84 -19.78
C GLY A 297 15.66 -1.06 -18.99
N PHE A 298 15.43 0.20 -19.35
CA PHE A 298 14.41 1.06 -18.73
C PHE A 298 12.99 0.51 -18.94
N ILE A 299 12.63 0.17 -20.17
CA ILE A 299 11.29 -0.38 -20.49
C ILE A 299 11.10 -1.71 -19.76
N THR A 300 12.09 -2.60 -19.84
CA THR A 300 12.00 -3.94 -19.25
C THR A 300 12.03 -3.92 -17.71
N GLN A 301 12.66 -2.91 -17.11
CA GLN A 301 12.57 -2.63 -15.67
C GLN A 301 11.13 -2.26 -15.25
N ILE A 302 10.43 -1.41 -16.00
CA ILE A 302 9.02 -1.07 -15.71
C ILE A 302 8.14 -2.32 -15.77
N VAL A 303 8.36 -3.17 -16.79
CA VAL A 303 7.65 -4.45 -16.93
C VAL A 303 8.00 -5.40 -15.78
N SER A 304 9.26 -5.45 -15.37
CA SER A 304 9.69 -6.30 -14.25
C SER A 304 9.14 -5.83 -12.91
N ALA A 305 8.95 -4.52 -12.74
CA ALA A 305 8.34 -3.94 -11.55
C ALA A 305 6.89 -4.37 -11.33
N THR A 306 6.14 -4.76 -12.37
CA THR A 306 4.77 -5.27 -12.24
C THR A 306 4.70 -6.77 -11.90
N GLY A 307 5.85 -7.45 -11.81
CA GLY A 307 5.95 -8.86 -11.43
C GLY A 307 6.08 -9.86 -12.59
N PHE A 308 6.15 -9.38 -13.84
CA PHE A 308 6.45 -10.21 -15.01
C PHE A 308 7.97 -10.37 -15.21
N PRO A 309 8.51 -11.53 -15.61
CA PRO A 309 7.97 -12.88 -15.54
C PRO A 309 8.40 -13.61 -14.24
N TYR A 310 8.83 -12.87 -13.22
CA TYR A 310 9.41 -13.44 -12.00
C TYR A 310 8.37 -14.01 -11.01
N SER A 311 7.08 -13.74 -11.24
CA SER A 311 6.01 -14.36 -10.46
C SER A 311 5.93 -15.88 -10.66
N ASN A 312 5.35 -16.57 -9.68
CA ASN A 312 5.16 -18.03 -9.70
C ASN A 312 4.30 -18.52 -10.87
N ALA A 313 3.58 -17.64 -11.55
CA ALA A 313 2.73 -17.96 -12.70
C ALA A 313 3.51 -18.31 -13.98
N TYR A 314 4.79 -17.93 -14.08
CA TYR A 314 5.59 -18.12 -15.30
C TYR A 314 6.63 -19.23 -15.18
N PRO A 315 6.89 -19.97 -16.28
CA PRO A 315 7.87 -21.05 -16.30
C PRO A 315 9.30 -20.55 -16.12
N THR A 316 10.15 -21.40 -15.54
CA THR A 316 11.58 -21.11 -15.28
C THR A 316 12.32 -20.68 -16.53
N SER A 317 12.05 -21.28 -17.69
CA SER A 317 12.70 -20.93 -18.97
C SER A 317 12.53 -19.45 -19.32
N ARG A 318 11.33 -18.90 -19.14
CA ARG A 318 11.05 -17.48 -19.40
C ARG A 318 11.79 -16.58 -18.42
N ARG A 319 11.91 -16.98 -17.15
CA ARG A 319 12.70 -16.24 -16.14
C ARG A 319 14.18 -16.22 -16.51
N VAL A 320 14.74 -17.33 -16.97
CA VAL A 320 16.16 -17.41 -17.36
C VAL A 320 16.45 -16.53 -18.57
N ILE A 321 15.62 -16.60 -19.63
CA ILE A 321 15.77 -15.77 -20.83
C ILE A 321 15.67 -14.28 -20.45
N TRP A 322 14.70 -13.93 -19.61
CA TRP A 322 14.51 -12.55 -19.16
C TRP A 322 15.65 -12.05 -18.26
N SER A 323 16.28 -12.95 -17.49
CA SER A 323 17.41 -12.64 -16.61
C SER A 323 18.72 -12.44 -17.36
N LEU A 324 18.80 -12.81 -18.65
CA LEU A 324 20.00 -12.61 -19.48
C LEU A 324 20.31 -11.12 -19.67
N LEU A 325 19.29 -10.25 -19.60
CA LEU A 325 19.43 -8.81 -19.61
C LEU A 325 19.63 -8.30 -18.16
N PRO A 326 20.84 -7.86 -17.76
CA PRO A 326 21.15 -7.55 -16.36
C PRO A 326 20.26 -6.48 -15.71
N PRO A 327 19.77 -5.44 -16.42
CA PRO A 327 18.80 -4.49 -15.86
C PRO A 327 17.55 -5.15 -15.24
N ASN A 328 17.11 -6.30 -15.77
CA ASN A 328 15.92 -6.98 -15.26
C ASN A 328 16.14 -7.57 -13.87
N THR A 329 17.26 -8.26 -13.65
CA THR A 329 17.57 -8.84 -12.34
C THR A 329 17.86 -7.77 -11.30
N PHE A 330 18.52 -6.68 -11.71
CA PHE A 330 18.75 -5.50 -10.88
C PHE A 330 17.43 -4.86 -10.43
N SER A 331 16.46 -4.68 -11.34
CA SER A 331 15.17 -4.08 -11.01
C SER A 331 14.39 -4.86 -9.95
N VAL A 332 14.45 -6.19 -9.98
CA VAL A 332 13.80 -7.05 -8.99
C VAL A 332 14.48 -6.94 -7.63
N GLY A 333 15.82 -6.98 -7.60
CA GLY A 333 16.58 -6.80 -6.36
C GLY A 333 16.30 -5.44 -5.71
N LEU A 334 16.19 -4.40 -6.55
CA LEU A 334 15.87 -3.05 -6.11
C LEU A 334 14.45 -2.92 -5.58
N LYS A 335 13.47 -3.53 -6.27
CA LYS A 335 12.08 -3.58 -5.82
C LYS A 335 11.96 -4.23 -4.43
N LEU A 336 12.64 -5.36 -4.22
CA LEU A 336 12.59 -6.06 -2.93
C LEU A 336 13.13 -5.19 -1.77
N LEU A 337 14.25 -4.50 -2.00
CA LEU A 337 14.82 -3.59 -1.00
C LEU A 337 13.95 -2.34 -0.76
N LEU A 338 13.29 -1.83 -1.81
CA LEU A 338 12.34 -0.72 -1.70
C LEU A 338 11.09 -1.14 -0.92
N ASP A 339 10.51 -2.29 -1.26
CA ASP A 339 9.31 -2.83 -0.59
C ASP A 339 9.59 -3.12 0.89
N ALA A 340 10.77 -3.64 1.24
CA ALA A 340 11.19 -3.85 2.63
C ALA A 340 11.31 -2.56 3.46
N THR A 341 11.44 -1.40 2.81
CA THR A 341 11.54 -0.09 3.48
C THR A 341 10.25 0.73 3.41
N SER A 342 9.23 0.20 2.74
CA SER A 342 7.99 0.92 2.45
C SER A 342 7.12 1.18 3.68
N THR A 343 7.22 0.36 4.72
CA THR A 343 6.45 0.57 5.95
C THR A 343 7.29 1.28 7.02
N PRO A 344 6.72 2.24 7.77
CA PRO A 344 7.43 2.89 8.88
C PRO A 344 7.90 1.92 9.96
N ALA A 345 7.24 0.76 10.10
CA ALA A 345 7.52 -0.25 11.10
C ALA A 345 8.51 -1.35 10.65
N SER A 346 8.81 -1.48 9.35
CA SER A 346 9.74 -2.51 8.87
C SER A 346 11.21 -2.06 9.02
N SER A 347 12.03 -2.94 9.59
CA SER A 347 13.45 -2.73 9.87
C SER A 347 14.39 -2.92 8.65
N GLY A 348 13.88 -2.85 7.41
CA GLY A 348 14.65 -3.12 6.19
C GLY A 348 15.21 -4.56 6.12
N ILE A 349 16.01 -4.87 5.11
CA ILE A 349 16.67 -6.18 4.97
C ILE A 349 18.08 -6.14 5.59
N SER A 350 18.30 -6.95 6.62
CA SER A 350 19.60 -7.15 7.25
C SER A 350 20.50 -8.14 6.49
N TRP A 351 21.80 -8.17 6.79
CA TRP A 351 22.72 -9.14 6.20
C TRP A 351 22.35 -10.59 6.56
N SER A 352 21.85 -10.83 7.77
CA SER A 352 21.38 -12.13 8.24
C SER A 352 20.13 -12.60 7.49
N GLU A 353 19.25 -11.69 7.11
CA GLU A 353 17.95 -12.00 6.47
C GLU A 353 18.03 -12.06 4.94
N ARG A 354 19.22 -11.88 4.36
CA ARG A 354 19.42 -11.86 2.89
C ARG A 354 18.97 -13.13 2.16
N ALA A 355 18.82 -14.24 2.90
CA ALA A 355 18.39 -15.55 2.40
C ALA A 355 16.99 -15.96 2.87
N VAL A 356 16.29 -15.10 3.64
CA VAL A 356 14.94 -15.35 4.11
C VAL A 356 13.97 -14.84 3.05
N CYS A 357 13.21 -15.76 2.46
CA CYS A 357 12.16 -15.44 1.51
C CYS A 357 10.84 -15.24 2.29
N GLU A 358 10.30 -14.02 2.33
CA GLU A 358 8.92 -13.79 2.81
C GLU A 358 7.89 -14.28 1.77
N GLY A 359 6.81 -14.91 2.24
CA GLY A 359 5.60 -15.12 1.42
C GLY A 359 5.64 -16.26 0.40
N GLY A 360 6.37 -17.35 0.63
CA GLY A 360 6.31 -18.54 -0.25
C GLY A 360 6.92 -18.35 -1.64
N MET A 361 7.67 -17.27 -1.86
CA MET A 361 8.50 -17.10 -3.06
C MET A 361 9.73 -18.01 -2.95
N SER A 362 10.00 -18.82 -3.97
CA SER A 362 11.11 -19.79 -4.01
C SER A 362 12.46 -19.17 -4.39
N THR A 363 12.52 -17.86 -4.64
CA THR A 363 13.72 -17.16 -5.13
C THR A 363 14.03 -15.94 -4.27
N CYS A 364 15.08 -16.04 -3.44
CA CYS A 364 15.47 -14.99 -2.49
C CYS A 364 16.40 -13.92 -3.10
N VAL A 365 16.50 -12.76 -2.43
CA VAL A 365 17.26 -11.53 -2.79
C VAL A 365 18.64 -11.81 -3.41
N LEU A 366 19.44 -12.68 -2.79
CA LEU A 366 20.79 -12.99 -3.31
C LEU A 366 20.82 -14.12 -4.35
N SER A 367 19.79 -14.96 -4.47
CA SER A 367 19.79 -16.06 -5.46
C SER A 367 19.55 -15.56 -6.89
N ILE A 368 19.07 -14.32 -7.06
CA ILE A 368 18.86 -13.68 -8.37
C ILE A 368 20.15 -13.03 -8.89
N VAL A 369 20.98 -12.49 -7.98
CA VAL A 369 22.25 -11.82 -8.32
C VAL A 369 23.44 -12.79 -8.29
N CYS A 370 23.41 -13.79 -7.41
CA CYS A 370 24.37 -14.88 -7.43
C CYS A 370 23.92 -15.89 -8.48
N GLY A 371 24.67 -16.05 -9.56
CA GLY A 371 24.41 -16.93 -10.71
C GLY A 371 24.29 -18.42 -10.39
N ARG A 372 23.37 -18.81 -9.49
CA ARG A 372 22.98 -20.19 -9.23
C ARG A 372 22.29 -20.84 -10.43
N THR A 373 21.94 -20.07 -11.46
CA THR A 373 21.47 -20.60 -12.75
C THR A 373 22.62 -20.93 -13.70
N PHE A 374 23.74 -20.19 -13.65
CA PHE A 374 24.90 -20.47 -14.50
C PHE A 374 25.80 -21.57 -13.93
N ILE A 375 25.86 -21.70 -12.60
CA ILE A 375 26.71 -22.69 -11.91
C ILE A 375 25.98 -24.04 -11.67
N LYS A 376 24.64 -24.08 -11.70
CA LYS A 376 23.89 -25.35 -11.54
C LYS A 376 24.03 -26.33 -12.71
N HIS A 377 24.52 -25.90 -13.87
CA HIS A 377 24.79 -26.83 -14.98
C HIS A 377 26.15 -27.54 -14.89
N VAL A 378 27.05 -27.14 -13.98
CA VAL A 378 28.38 -27.77 -13.80
C VAL A 378 28.49 -28.54 -12.47
N SER A 379 27.52 -28.41 -11.55
CA SER A 379 27.55 -29.08 -10.24
C SER A 379 26.37 -30.04 -10.03
N LEU A 380 25.96 -30.76 -11.07
CA LEU A 380 25.05 -31.93 -10.98
C LEU A 380 25.83 -33.25 -10.91
N ILE A 381 26.98 -33.23 -10.22
CA ILE A 381 27.67 -34.41 -9.70
C ILE A 381 28.01 -34.07 -8.25
N ASN A 382 27.47 -34.86 -7.32
CA ASN A 382 27.61 -34.84 -5.86
C ASN A 382 26.77 -33.86 -5.02
N GLN A 383 25.80 -34.50 -4.34
CA GLN A 383 25.29 -34.22 -2.97
C GLN A 383 24.51 -32.91 -2.79
N GLY A 384 23.25 -32.91 -2.35
CA GLY A 384 22.73 -33.63 -1.20
C GLY A 384 22.54 -32.63 -0.05
N THR A 385 21.28 -32.27 0.24
CA THR A 385 20.79 -31.70 1.51
C THR A 385 21.32 -30.32 1.96
N PHE A 386 20.40 -29.37 2.19
CA PHE A 386 20.18 -28.61 3.43
C PHE A 386 19.50 -27.26 3.12
N ALA A 387 18.18 -27.21 3.28
CA ALA A 387 17.47 -25.99 3.59
C ALA A 387 16.65 -26.27 4.86
N LYS A 388 17.13 -25.74 5.99
CA LYS A 388 16.41 -25.75 7.27
C LYS A 388 15.20 -24.83 7.13
N THR A 389 14.01 -25.39 7.18
CA THR A 389 12.78 -24.68 7.50
C THR A 389 12.81 -24.32 8.99
N ASN A 390 12.63 -23.04 9.33
CA ASN A 390 12.41 -22.60 10.70
C ASN A 390 10.94 -22.86 11.07
N PRO A 391 10.61 -23.71 12.06
CA PRO A 391 9.23 -24.10 12.34
C PRO A 391 8.54 -23.23 13.43
N ASN A 392 9.04 -22.03 13.73
CA ASN A 392 8.49 -21.20 14.81
C ASN A 392 7.82 -19.91 14.33
N ILE A 393 6.77 -20.04 13.52
CA ILE A 393 5.64 -19.09 13.51
C ILE A 393 4.35 -19.92 13.36
N GLN A 394 4.02 -20.67 14.40
CA GLN A 394 2.68 -21.22 14.59
C GLN A 394 1.81 -20.09 15.15
N VAL A 395 1.02 -19.45 14.28
CA VAL A 395 -0.10 -18.62 14.72
C VAL A 395 -1.12 -19.56 15.34
N LYS A 396 -1.07 -19.66 16.67
CA LYS A 396 -2.10 -20.33 17.47
C LYS A 396 -3.44 -19.62 17.20
N PRO A 397 -4.50 -20.31 16.74
CA PRO A 397 -5.82 -19.73 16.72
C PRO A 397 -6.25 -19.51 18.18
N LYS A 398 -6.30 -18.25 18.64
CA LYS A 398 -6.96 -17.92 19.90
C LYS A 398 -8.45 -18.15 19.70
N SER A 399 -8.98 -19.05 20.53
CA SER A 399 -10.38 -19.40 20.69
C SER A 399 -11.31 -18.20 20.66
N VAL A 400 -12.39 -18.34 19.90
CA VAL A 400 -13.61 -17.53 19.92
C VAL A 400 -14.14 -17.46 21.37
N PRO A 401 -14.30 -16.28 21.98
CA PRO A 401 -15.09 -16.16 23.19
C PRO A 401 -16.58 -16.21 22.83
N HIS A 402 -17.26 -17.23 23.35
CA HIS A 402 -18.71 -17.33 23.39
C HIS A 402 -19.33 -16.07 24.00
N PHE A 403 -20.38 -15.57 23.34
CA PHE A 403 -21.29 -14.56 23.83
C PHE A 403 -22.00 -15.10 25.09
N GLN A 404 -21.62 -14.62 26.28
CA GLN A 404 -22.41 -14.80 27.51
C GLN A 404 -23.03 -13.46 27.89
N SER A 405 -24.35 -13.37 27.72
CA SER A 405 -25.19 -12.34 28.30
C SER A 405 -25.23 -12.55 29.82
N ASN A 406 -24.54 -11.68 30.57
CA ASN A 406 -24.69 -11.60 32.01
C ASN A 406 -25.75 -10.54 32.34
N ALA A 407 -27.01 -10.97 32.39
CA ALA A 407 -28.04 -10.24 33.10
C ALA A 407 -27.79 -10.41 34.61
N LYS A 408 -27.53 -9.30 35.30
CA LYS A 408 -27.48 -9.25 36.77
C LYS A 408 -28.88 -8.88 37.26
N PRO A 409 -29.60 -9.75 37.98
CA PRO A 409 -30.87 -9.38 38.58
C PRO A 409 -30.62 -8.57 39.85
N THR A 410 -31.32 -7.44 39.97
CA THR A 410 -31.69 -6.82 41.24
C THR A 410 -33.20 -6.75 41.30
#